data_AF-A0A7S4SWK2-F1
#
_entry.id   AF-A0A7S4SWK2-F1
#
_cell.length_a   1.000
_cell.length_b   1.000
_cell.length_c   1.000
_cell.angle_alpha   90.00
_cell.angle_beta   90.00
_cell.angle_gamma   90.00
#
_symmetry.space_group_name_H-M   'P 1'
#
loop_
_entity.id
_entity.type
_entity.pdbx_description
1 polymer ?
#
loop_
_entity_poly.entity_id
_entity_poly.type
_entity_poly.pdbx_seq_one_letter_code
_entity_poly.pdbx_strand_id
1 'polypeptide(L)'
;IEGLEATKKTAKEINEAVEVGKVTQREVENAREAYRPQAAEGAMLYFLLTKLCSIDHMYQYSLDSFITFFEKSVHKAKKKDNLNDRVNSLRDSLRITIFTWVARGLFERHKLIFLAQLTFNLMKRGVIGSTEWNDSQFQFLTRAPSKVSEQNPLAWLPNSAWASTAALGELD
;
A
#
# COMPACT_ATOMS: atom_id res chain seq x y z
N ILE A 1 -36.97 -31.29 40.79
CA ILE A 1 -37.62 -31.22 39.44
C ILE A 1 -37.40 -29.83 38.84
N GLU A 2 -37.70 -28.74 39.56
CA GLU A 2 -37.47 -27.36 39.07
C GLU A 2 -36.02 -27.03 38.67
N GLY A 3 -35.03 -27.47 39.44
CA GLY A 3 -33.61 -27.22 39.11
C GLY A 3 -33.16 -27.86 37.79
N LEU A 4 -33.74 -29.01 37.42
CA LEU A 4 -33.37 -29.74 36.21
C LEU A 4 -33.98 -29.10 34.95
N GLU A 5 -35.22 -28.61 35.05
CA GLU A 5 -35.86 -27.80 34.02
C GLU A 5 -35.15 -26.45 33.82
N ALA A 6 -34.71 -25.80 34.90
CA ALA A 6 -33.89 -24.59 34.83
C ALA A 6 -32.57 -24.84 34.09
N THR A 7 -31.83 -25.89 34.43
CA THR A 7 -30.58 -26.26 33.73
C THR A 7 -30.82 -26.57 32.25
N LYS A 8 -31.90 -27.29 31.92
CA LYS A 8 -32.26 -27.60 30.53
C LYS A 8 -32.60 -26.36 29.72
N LYS A 9 -33.31 -25.41 30.32
CA LYS A 9 -33.63 -24.11 29.71
C LYS A 9 -32.37 -23.31 29.44
N THR A 10 -31.48 -23.17 30.42
CA THR A 10 -30.21 -22.45 30.26
C THR A 10 -29.31 -23.11 29.22
N ALA A 11 -29.23 -24.45 29.18
CA ALA A 11 -28.47 -25.16 28.15
C ALA A 11 -29.02 -24.92 26.73
N LYS A 12 -30.34 -24.79 26.57
CA LYS A 12 -30.97 -24.44 25.29
C LYS A 12 -30.63 -23.01 24.87
N GLU A 13 -30.76 -22.05 25.79
CA GLU A 13 -30.42 -20.64 25.55
C GLU A 13 -28.95 -20.46 25.16
N ILE A 14 -28.03 -21.18 25.82
CA ILE A 14 -26.60 -21.17 25.47
C ILE A 14 -26.40 -21.73 24.06
N ASN A 15 -27.02 -22.86 23.72
CA ASN A 15 -26.87 -23.46 22.38
C ASN A 15 -27.42 -22.53 21.28
N GLU A 16 -28.55 -21.88 21.50
CA GLU A 16 -29.12 -20.90 20.57
C GLU A 16 -28.16 -19.71 20.39
N ALA A 17 -27.62 -19.17 21.48
CA ALA A 17 -26.64 -18.07 21.43
C ALA A 17 -25.35 -18.48 20.71
N VAL A 18 -24.89 -19.72 20.89
CA VAL A 18 -23.72 -20.26 20.18
C VAL A 18 -23.96 -20.34 18.68
N GLU A 19 -25.13 -20.79 18.23
CA GLU A 19 -25.44 -20.84 16.80
C GLU A 19 -25.53 -19.46 16.16
N VAL A 20 -26.15 -18.48 16.84
CA VAL A 20 -26.14 -17.07 16.40
C VAL A 20 -24.71 -16.52 16.34
N GLY A 21 -23.88 -16.87 17.33
CA GLY A 21 -22.47 -16.49 17.38
C GLY A 21 -21.69 -17.00 16.17
N LYS A 22 -21.89 -18.27 15.77
CA LYS A 22 -21.24 -18.86 14.60
C LYS A 22 -21.61 -18.15 13.30
N VAL A 23 -22.89 -17.80 13.12
CA VAL A 23 -23.35 -17.06 11.94
C VAL A 23 -22.72 -15.67 11.90
N THR A 24 -22.77 -14.94 13.02
CA THR A 24 -22.17 -13.59 13.14
C THR A 24 -20.67 -13.63 12.89
N GLN A 25 -19.96 -14.63 13.43
CA GLN A 25 -18.53 -14.80 13.21
C GLN A 25 -18.20 -14.98 11.72
N ARG A 26 -19.01 -15.75 11.01
CA ARG A 26 -18.83 -15.96 9.57
C ARG A 26 -19.03 -14.66 8.79
N GLU A 27 -20.02 -13.86 9.14
CA GLU A 27 -20.25 -12.56 8.53
C GLU A 27 -19.10 -11.58 8.78
N VAL A 28 -18.58 -11.54 10.01
CA VAL A 28 -17.42 -10.72 10.37
C VAL A 28 -16.18 -11.17 9.58
N GLU A 29 -15.94 -12.47 9.47
CA GLU A 29 -14.81 -12.99 8.69
C GLU A 29 -14.92 -12.60 7.21
N ASN A 30 -16.10 -12.78 6.61
CA ASN A 30 -16.35 -12.38 5.23
C ASN A 30 -16.11 -10.88 5.00
N ALA A 31 -16.58 -10.03 5.93
CA ALA A 31 -16.32 -8.60 5.88
C ALA A 31 -14.82 -8.28 6.01
N ARG A 32 -14.12 -8.96 6.92
CA ARG A 32 -12.68 -8.79 7.14
C ARG A 32 -11.88 -9.11 5.88
N GLU A 33 -12.20 -10.22 5.22
CA GLU A 33 -11.55 -10.60 3.96
C GLU A 33 -11.81 -9.59 2.85
N ALA A 34 -13.04 -9.10 2.73
CA ALA A 34 -13.38 -8.11 1.72
C ALA A 34 -12.62 -6.79 1.89
N TYR A 35 -12.39 -6.34 3.13
CA TYR A 35 -11.65 -5.10 3.42
C TYR A 35 -10.14 -5.29 3.58
N ARG A 36 -9.63 -6.53 3.57
CA ARG A 36 -8.19 -6.82 3.66
C ARG A 36 -7.34 -6.05 2.63
N PRO A 37 -7.74 -5.85 1.36
CA PRO A 37 -6.98 -5.04 0.41
C PRO A 37 -6.83 -3.56 0.84
N GLN A 38 -7.86 -2.99 1.47
CA GLN A 38 -7.82 -1.64 2.03
C GLN A 38 -6.85 -1.56 3.22
N ALA A 39 -6.88 -2.56 4.10
CA ALA A 39 -5.95 -2.63 5.24
C ALA A 39 -4.49 -2.75 4.77
N ALA A 40 -4.23 -3.59 3.75
CA ALA A 40 -2.91 -3.71 3.15
C ALA A 40 -2.43 -2.40 2.50
N GLU A 41 -3.34 -1.64 1.86
CA GLU A 41 -3.04 -0.31 1.33
C GLU A 41 -2.63 0.67 2.45
N GLY A 42 -3.37 0.67 3.57
CA GLY A 42 -3.06 1.49 4.74
C GLY A 42 -1.71 1.15 5.36
N ALA A 43 -1.42 -0.13 5.53
CA ALA A 43 -0.13 -0.59 6.05
C ALA A 43 1.03 -0.15 5.13
N MET A 44 0.90 -0.35 3.82
CA MET A 44 1.90 0.07 2.84
C MET A 44 2.17 1.58 2.94
N LEU A 45 1.11 2.41 2.98
CA LEU A 45 1.27 3.86 3.10
C LEU A 45 1.95 4.26 4.41
N TYR A 46 1.53 3.69 5.54
CA TYR A 46 2.13 3.99 6.83
C TYR A 46 3.62 3.66 6.87
N PHE A 47 4.02 2.46 6.42
CA PHE A 47 5.43 2.08 6.35
C PHE A 47 6.24 2.88 5.33
N LEU A 48 5.58 3.44 4.30
CA LEU A 48 6.23 4.39 3.41
C LEU A 48 6.52 5.71 4.14
N LEU A 49 5.58 6.22 4.94
CA LEU A 49 5.76 7.46 5.71
C LEU A 49 6.87 7.34 6.75
N THR A 50 6.96 6.20 7.45
CA THR A 50 8.00 6.00 8.46
C THR A 50 9.41 5.97 7.86
N LYS A 51 9.54 5.65 6.57
CA LYS A 51 10.83 5.68 5.85
C LYS A 51 11.23 7.07 5.36
N LEU A 52 10.33 8.06 5.38
CA LEU A 52 10.66 9.42 4.93
C LEU A 52 11.69 10.10 5.84
N CYS A 53 11.80 9.70 7.10
CA CYS A 53 12.82 10.22 8.02
C CYS A 53 14.26 9.95 7.55
N SER A 54 14.47 8.95 6.68
CA SER A 54 15.76 8.66 6.07
C SER A 54 16.15 9.67 4.97
N ILE A 55 15.17 10.41 4.43
CA ILE A 55 15.43 11.51 3.48
C ILE A 55 15.77 12.78 4.27
N ASP A 56 14.96 13.09 5.28
CA ASP A 56 15.18 14.21 6.18
C ASP A 56 14.61 13.89 7.56
N HIS A 57 15.42 14.10 8.61
CA HIS A 57 15.04 13.85 9.99
C HIS A 57 13.76 14.56 10.45
N MET A 58 13.34 15.63 9.77
CA MET A 58 12.09 16.35 10.04
C MET A 58 10.84 15.60 9.59
N TYR A 59 10.96 14.59 8.71
CA TYR A 59 9.83 13.83 8.19
C TYR A 59 9.46 12.64 9.08
N GLN A 60 8.93 12.96 10.26
CA GLN A 60 8.47 11.98 11.24
C GLN A 60 6.96 12.02 11.35
N TYR A 61 6.34 10.85 11.28
CA TYR A 61 4.89 10.68 11.35
C TYR A 61 4.55 9.64 12.42
N SER A 62 3.70 10.03 13.37
CA SER A 62 3.17 9.09 14.35
C SER A 62 2.07 8.22 13.73
N LEU A 63 1.87 7.02 14.30
CA LEU A 63 0.74 6.17 13.93
C LEU A 63 -0.59 6.88 14.20
N ASP A 64 -0.68 7.61 15.31
CA ASP A 64 -1.87 8.36 15.70
C ASP A 64 -2.28 9.43 14.65
N SER A 65 -1.30 10.19 14.16
CA SER A 65 -1.53 11.14 13.05
C SER A 65 -1.99 10.42 11.79
N PHE A 66 -1.38 9.28 11.47
CA PHE A 66 -1.77 8.48 10.32
C PHE A 66 -3.21 7.97 10.45
N ILE A 67 -3.61 7.45 11.61
CA ILE A 67 -4.98 6.97 11.88
C ILE A 67 -5.98 8.11 11.68
N THR A 68 -5.69 9.31 12.18
CA THR A 68 -6.54 10.49 11.99
C THR A 68 -6.80 10.77 10.51
N PHE A 69 -5.77 10.74 9.66
CA PHE A 69 -5.95 10.96 8.22
C PHE A 69 -6.52 9.74 7.48
N PHE A 70 -6.29 8.53 7.97
CA PHE A 70 -6.93 7.31 7.48
C PHE A 70 -8.45 7.41 7.68
N GLU A 71 -8.92 7.72 8.88
CA GLU A 71 -10.35 7.92 9.16
C GLU A 71 -10.94 9.04 8.31
N LYS A 72 -10.22 10.16 8.18
CA LYS A 72 -10.64 11.28 7.31
C LYS A 72 -10.82 10.83 5.86
N SER A 73 -9.97 9.93 5.38
CA SER A 73 -10.09 9.36 4.03
C SER A 73 -11.31 8.44 3.89
N VAL A 74 -11.67 7.68 4.93
CA VAL A 74 -12.85 6.81 4.95
C VAL A 74 -14.13 7.62 4.85
N HIS A 75 -14.20 8.74 5.59
CA HIS A 75 -15.33 9.68 5.55
C HIS A 75 -15.46 10.39 4.20
N LYS A 76 -14.33 10.74 3.56
CA LYS A 76 -14.30 11.40 2.25
C LYS A 76 -14.62 10.44 1.09
N ALA A 77 -14.37 9.14 1.26
CA ALA A 77 -14.54 8.16 0.20
C ALA A 77 -16.00 8.03 -0.23
N LYS A 78 -16.25 8.08 -1.54
CA LYS A 78 -17.60 7.94 -2.12
C LYS A 78 -18.22 6.61 -1.69
N LYS A 79 -19.47 6.65 -1.22
CA LYS A 79 -20.25 5.43 -0.94
C LYS A 79 -20.59 4.73 -2.24
N LYS A 80 -20.56 3.40 -2.23
CA LYS A 80 -20.82 2.53 -3.37
C LYS A 80 -21.62 1.33 -2.88
N ASP A 81 -22.56 0.87 -3.69
CA ASP A 81 -23.47 -0.23 -3.34
C ASP A 81 -22.77 -1.59 -3.45
N ASN A 82 -21.89 -1.74 -4.45
CA ASN A 82 -21.04 -2.91 -4.59
C ASN A 82 -19.83 -2.82 -3.62
N LEU A 83 -19.59 -3.89 -2.88
CA LEU A 83 -18.51 -3.98 -1.90
C LEU A 83 -17.10 -3.80 -2.53
N ASN A 84 -16.84 -4.41 -3.69
CA ASN A 84 -15.56 -4.27 -4.37
C ASN A 84 -15.33 -2.83 -4.84
N ASP A 85 -16.37 -2.18 -5.38
CA ASP A 85 -16.31 -0.77 -5.77
C ASP A 85 -16.12 0.15 -4.55
N ARG A 86 -16.73 -0.20 -3.41
CA ARG A 86 -16.53 0.51 -2.16
C ARG A 86 -15.09 0.41 -1.68
N VAL A 87 -14.52 -0.79 -1.70
CA VAL A 87 -13.11 -1.03 -1.33
C VAL A 87 -12.17 -0.25 -2.25
N ASN A 88 -12.40 -0.25 -3.57
CA ASN A 88 -11.59 0.54 -4.50
C ASN A 88 -11.71 2.05 -4.23
N SER A 89 -12.93 2.55 -4.00
CA SER A 89 -13.13 3.97 -3.66
C SER A 89 -12.45 4.36 -2.34
N LEU A 90 -12.39 3.45 -1.36
CA LEU A 90 -11.67 3.67 -0.10
C LEU A 90 -10.17 3.76 -0.33
N ARG A 91 -9.62 2.89 -1.18
CA ARG A 91 -8.18 2.88 -1.51
C ARG A 91 -7.76 4.17 -2.22
N ASP A 92 -8.56 4.62 -3.19
CA ASP A 92 -8.28 5.85 -3.92
C ASP A 92 -8.39 7.09 -3.03
N SER A 93 -9.42 7.15 -2.19
CA SER A 93 -9.57 8.22 -1.20
C SER A 93 -8.41 8.25 -0.20
N LEU A 94 -7.95 7.07 0.23
CA LEU A 94 -6.82 6.96 1.15
C LEU A 94 -5.54 7.48 0.50
N ARG A 95 -5.20 7.03 -0.71
CA ARG A 95 -4.02 7.49 -1.46
C ARG A 95 -3.98 9.00 -1.59
N ILE A 96 -5.08 9.61 -2.07
CA ILE A 96 -5.10 11.06 -2.29
C ILE A 96 -5.05 11.83 -0.98
N THR A 97 -5.72 11.34 0.07
CA THR A 97 -5.76 12.01 1.38
C THR A 97 -4.38 11.99 2.03
N ILE A 98 -3.73 10.83 2.09
CA ILE A 98 -2.38 10.69 2.65
C ILE A 98 -1.37 11.46 1.82
N PHE A 99 -1.41 11.34 0.49
CA PHE A 99 -0.49 12.07 -0.38
C PHE A 99 -0.61 13.57 -0.19
N THR A 100 -1.83 14.12 -0.20
CA THR A 100 -2.07 15.56 -0.03
C THR A 100 -1.61 16.04 1.35
N TRP A 101 -1.88 15.27 2.41
CA TRP A 101 -1.45 15.61 3.75
C TRP A 101 0.07 15.69 3.87
N VAL A 102 0.76 14.64 3.41
CA VAL A 102 2.21 14.52 3.52
C VAL A 102 2.90 15.54 2.63
N ALA A 103 2.46 15.69 1.38
CA ALA A 103 3.04 16.63 0.42
C ALA A 103 2.96 18.09 0.91
N ARG A 104 1.98 18.46 1.76
CA ARG A 104 1.94 19.81 2.36
C ARG A 104 3.07 20.07 3.36
N GLY A 105 3.62 19.03 3.97
CA GLY A 105 4.75 19.12 4.91
C GLY A 105 6.12 18.84 4.29
N LEU A 106 6.17 18.34 3.04
CA LEU A 106 7.42 18.07 2.34
C LEU A 106 7.95 19.32 1.63
N PHE A 107 9.29 19.45 1.58
CA PHE A 107 9.93 20.38 0.66
C PHE A 107 9.63 19.99 -0.79
N GLU A 108 9.52 20.99 -1.67
CA GLU A 108 9.17 20.78 -3.09
C GLU A 108 10.05 19.73 -3.76
N ARG A 109 11.37 19.80 -3.52
CA ARG A 109 12.37 18.85 -4.05
C ARG A 109 12.15 17.39 -3.62
N HIS A 110 11.48 17.14 -2.49
CA HIS A 110 11.25 15.80 -1.96
C HIS A 110 9.87 15.22 -2.32
N LYS A 111 8.94 16.04 -2.83
CA LYS A 111 7.60 15.57 -3.22
C LYS A 111 7.66 14.51 -4.32
N LEU A 112 8.54 14.69 -5.30
CA LEU A 112 8.74 13.72 -6.38
C LEU A 112 9.32 12.40 -5.87
N ILE A 113 10.21 12.43 -4.87
CA ILE A 113 10.77 11.21 -4.27
C ILE A 113 9.66 10.39 -3.63
N PHE A 114 8.81 11.02 -2.82
CA PHE A 114 7.68 10.36 -2.18
C PHE A 114 6.67 9.82 -3.21
N LEU A 115 6.34 10.61 -4.24
CA LEU A 115 5.43 10.18 -5.31
C LEU A 115 6.01 8.99 -6.09
N ALA A 116 7.30 9.00 -6.41
CA ALA A 116 7.97 7.92 -7.10
C ALA A 116 7.96 6.63 -6.25
N GLN A 117 8.30 6.73 -4.96
CA GLN A 117 8.24 5.58 -4.05
C GLN A 117 6.84 4.99 -3.95
N LEU A 118 5.80 5.83 -3.83
CA LEU A 118 4.41 5.37 -3.84
C LEU A 118 4.08 4.65 -5.15
N THR A 119 4.43 5.25 -6.29
CA THR A 119 4.18 4.70 -7.63
C THR A 119 4.84 3.33 -7.79
N PHE A 120 6.11 3.20 -7.45
CA PHE A 120 6.82 1.91 -7.54
C PHE A 120 6.25 0.85 -6.62
N ASN A 121 5.79 1.21 -5.41
CA ASN A 121 5.10 0.26 -4.53
C ASN A 121 3.77 -0.21 -5.12
N LEU A 122 3.03 0.66 -5.80
CA LEU A 122 1.80 0.29 -6.49
C LEU A 122 2.07 -0.60 -7.72
N MET A 123 3.12 -0.31 -8.49
CA MET A 123 3.56 -1.15 -9.60
C MET A 123 3.99 -2.54 -9.12
N LYS A 124 4.82 -2.61 -8.07
CA LYS A 124 5.27 -3.87 -7.46
C LYS A 124 4.12 -4.74 -6.96
N ARG A 125 3.01 -4.13 -6.55
CA ARG A 125 1.78 -4.83 -6.11
C ARG A 125 0.83 -5.17 -7.27
N GLY A 126 1.19 -4.87 -8.52
CA GLY A 126 0.35 -5.10 -9.70
C GLY A 126 -0.92 -4.25 -9.73
N VAL A 127 -0.93 -3.12 -9.01
CA VAL A 127 -2.10 -2.23 -8.94
C VAL A 127 -2.14 -1.28 -10.14
N ILE A 128 -0.96 -0.86 -10.60
CA ILE A 128 -0.79 0.03 -11.75
C ILE A 128 0.34 -0.50 -12.64
N GLY A 129 0.34 -0.10 -13.91
CA GLY A 129 1.28 -0.58 -14.92
C GLY A 129 0.75 -1.80 -15.67
N SER A 130 1.08 -1.88 -16.96
CA SER A 130 0.72 -3.00 -17.84
C SER A 130 1.75 -4.12 -17.83
N THR A 131 2.98 -3.81 -17.44
CA THR A 131 4.11 -4.73 -17.40
C THR A 131 4.30 -5.28 -16.00
N GLU A 132 4.64 -6.56 -15.89
CA GLU A 132 4.97 -7.18 -14.61
C GLU A 132 6.20 -6.50 -13.98
N TRP A 133 6.23 -6.49 -12.64
CA TRP A 133 7.33 -5.89 -11.90
C TRP A 133 8.62 -6.70 -12.09
N ASN A 134 9.65 -6.07 -12.66
CA ASN A 134 10.99 -6.64 -12.78
C ASN A 134 11.96 -5.93 -11.82
N ASP A 135 12.50 -6.67 -10.85
CA ASP A 135 13.40 -6.12 -9.84
C ASP A 135 14.74 -5.70 -10.44
N SER A 136 15.25 -6.41 -11.44
CA SER A 136 16.49 -6.05 -12.16
C SER A 136 16.35 -4.72 -12.87
N GLN A 137 15.21 -4.47 -13.53
CA GLN A 137 14.92 -3.19 -14.19
C GLN A 137 14.81 -2.04 -13.17
N PHE A 138 14.17 -2.29 -12.02
CA PHE A 138 14.10 -1.30 -10.95
C PHE A 138 15.47 -1.00 -10.32
N GLN A 139 16.30 -2.03 -10.10
CA GLN A 139 17.67 -1.84 -9.63
C GLN A 139 18.52 -1.08 -10.65
N PHE A 140 18.35 -1.36 -11.94
CA PHE A 140 19.02 -0.61 -13.01
C PHE A 140 18.64 0.88 -12.95
N LEU A 141 17.35 1.19 -12.86
CA LEU A 141 16.85 2.56 -12.76
C LEU A 141 17.40 3.32 -11.54
N THR A 142 17.52 2.64 -10.40
CA THR A 142 17.92 3.28 -9.13
C THR A 142 19.42 3.36 -8.92
N ARG A 143 20.19 2.40 -9.44
CA ARG A 143 21.65 2.33 -9.26
C ARG A 143 22.43 2.98 -10.40
N ALA A 144 21.80 3.15 -11.56
CA ALA A 144 22.42 3.67 -12.78
C ALA A 144 23.80 3.05 -13.05
N PRO A 145 23.88 1.71 -13.21
CA PRO A 145 25.15 1.03 -13.43
C PRO A 145 25.82 1.53 -14.71
N SER A 146 27.15 1.53 -14.74
CA SER A 146 27.94 1.89 -15.92
C SER A 146 29.01 0.84 -16.17
N LYS A 147 29.20 0.49 -17.45
CA LYS A 147 30.21 -0.48 -17.86
C LYS A 147 31.54 0.21 -18.08
N VAL A 148 32.55 -0.18 -17.32
CA VAL A 148 33.94 0.18 -17.59
C VAL A 148 34.46 -0.83 -18.60
N SER A 149 34.81 -0.42 -19.83
CA SER A 149 35.63 -1.19 -20.81
C SER A 149 35.04 -1.46 -22.22
N GLU A 150 34.24 -0.58 -22.80
CA GLU A 150 34.07 -0.58 -24.27
C GLU A 150 34.51 0.75 -24.87
N GLN A 151 35.39 0.71 -25.88
CA GLN A 151 35.69 1.89 -26.68
C GLN A 151 34.38 2.38 -27.30
N ASN A 152 34.03 3.62 -27.01
CA ASN A 152 32.85 4.24 -27.55
C ASN A 152 32.98 4.40 -29.07
N PRO A 153 32.16 3.69 -29.87
CA PRO A 153 32.22 3.78 -31.32
C PRO A 153 31.50 5.04 -31.86
N LEU A 154 30.73 5.74 -31.01
CA LEU A 154 29.89 6.86 -31.38
C LEU A 154 30.54 8.18 -30.97
N ALA A 155 31.08 8.90 -31.94
CA ALA A 155 31.75 10.19 -31.70
C ALA A 155 30.84 11.29 -31.11
N TRP A 156 29.52 11.20 -31.31
CA TRP A 156 28.54 12.17 -30.80
C TRP A 156 28.09 11.86 -29.36
N LEU A 157 28.25 10.62 -28.89
CA LEU A 157 27.79 10.19 -27.57
C LEU A 157 28.95 10.34 -26.57
N PRO A 158 28.77 10.96 -25.40
CA PRO A 158 29.81 10.97 -24.38
C PRO A 158 30.14 9.56 -23.88
N ASN A 159 31.41 9.30 -23.55
CA ASN A 159 31.85 7.98 -23.05
C ASN A 159 31.08 7.51 -21.80
N SER A 160 30.65 8.44 -20.93
CA SER A 160 29.82 8.12 -19.77
C SER A 160 28.43 7.62 -20.16
N ALA A 161 27.80 8.25 -21.17
CA ALA A 161 26.51 7.83 -21.68
C ALA A 161 26.63 6.49 -22.43
N TRP A 162 27.71 6.28 -23.19
CA TRP A 162 28.02 4.99 -23.83
C TRP A 162 28.13 3.86 -22.79
N ALA A 163 28.86 4.10 -21.70
CA ALA A 163 28.99 3.12 -20.62
C ALA A 163 27.64 2.74 -19.98
N SER A 164 26.72 3.69 -19.85
CA SER A 164 25.36 3.42 -19.38
C SER A 164 24.50 2.68 -20.41
N THR A 165 24.61 3.01 -21.70
CA THR A 165 23.87 2.29 -22.76
C THR A 165 24.40 0.87 -22.97
N ALA A 166 25.72 0.66 -22.83
CA ALA A 166 26.31 -0.68 -22.86
C ALA A 166 25.80 -1.53 -21.69
N ALA A 167 25.72 -0.95 -20.48
CA ALA A 167 25.11 -1.62 -19.33
C ALA A 167 23.60 -1.92 -19.54
N LEU A 168 22.88 -1.04 -20.26
CA LEU A 168 21.48 -1.29 -20.62
C LEU A 168 21.32 -2.47 -21.59
N GLY A 169 22.27 -2.66 -22.50
CA GLY A 169 22.25 -3.77 -23.46
C GLY A 169 22.42 -5.17 -22.83
N GLU A 170 22.90 -5.23 -21.58
CA GLU A 170 23.03 -6.47 -20.80
C GLU A 170 21.78 -6.76 -19.94
N LEU A 171 20.80 -5.86 -19.94
CA LEU A 171 19.56 -6.03 -19.19
C LEU A 171 18.58 -6.87 -20.03
N ASP A 172 18.33 -8.11 -19.60
CA ASP A 172 17.32 -9.02 -20.18
C ASP A 172 15.89 -8.45 -20.12
#